data_AF-A0A117QN55-F1
#
_entry.id   AF-A0A117QN55-F1
#
_cell.length_a   1.000
_cell.length_b   1.000
_cell.length_c   1.000
_cell.angle_alpha   90.00
_cell.angle_beta   90.00
_cell.angle_gamma   90.00
#
_symmetry.space_group_name_H-M   'P 1'
#
loop_
_entity.id
_entity.type
_entity.pdbx_description
1 polymer ?
#
loop_
_entity_poly.entity_id
_entity_poly.type
_entity_poly.pdbx_seq_one_letter_code
_entity_poly.pdbx_strand_id
1 'polypeptide(L)'
;MRRGRGPLLRALVPPVWRTLPWRAAAVAGTGGLLLAGSTRLPERVPDADAGWAVLRLVALLGALAFGFLLDDPARHTTAATPVGRAVRAGLRAGLALPVAAAWWTAALFLVPGPARPPAGPVTLEAAAMATTALALATTVIRCTDATRPGRATAVRLALAALAVALVPDRWGLLNLPGDPWWTGTQQRWASALVLTALLVGAGTPEPLRRWSPGRRPLAGRPGRTSPAR
;
A
#
# COMPACT_ATOMS: atom_id res chain seq x y z
N MET A 1 -28.50 -18.53 -5.23
CA MET A 1 -28.41 -18.34 -3.76
C MET A 1 -27.12 -17.57 -3.42
N ARG A 2 -27.22 -16.28 -3.09
CA ARG A 2 -26.08 -15.35 -2.85
C ARG A 2 -26.16 -14.70 -1.44
N ARG A 3 -26.78 -15.38 -0.47
CA ARG A 3 -26.94 -14.94 0.92
C ARG A 3 -25.86 -15.60 1.78
N GLY A 4 -24.89 -14.82 2.28
CA GLY A 4 -23.88 -15.33 3.23
C GLY A 4 -22.53 -14.58 3.27
N ARG A 5 -22.24 -13.69 2.32
CA ARG A 5 -20.93 -12.99 2.28
C ARG A 5 -20.83 -11.79 3.24
N GLY A 6 -21.93 -11.08 3.48
CA GLY A 6 -21.96 -9.88 4.34
C GLY A 6 -21.63 -10.13 5.83
N PRO A 7 -22.23 -11.14 6.48
CA PRO A 7 -21.93 -11.46 7.88
C PRO A 7 -20.49 -11.94 8.06
N LEU A 8 -19.98 -12.69 7.08
CA LEU A 8 -18.61 -13.25 7.07
C LEU A 8 -17.56 -12.15 6.91
N LEU A 9 -17.80 -11.16 6.04
CA LEU A 9 -16.94 -9.97 5.91
C LEU A 9 -16.91 -9.14 7.19
N ARG A 10 -18.07 -8.88 7.83
CA ARG A 10 -18.12 -8.16 9.11
C ARG A 10 -17.41 -8.91 10.23
N ALA A 11 -17.52 -10.24 10.28
CA ALA A 11 -16.82 -11.05 11.27
C ALA A 11 -15.29 -11.04 11.10
N LEU A 12 -14.80 -10.79 9.88
CA LEU A 12 -13.36 -10.70 9.58
C LEU A 12 -12.76 -9.32 9.87
N VAL A 13 -13.57 -8.26 10.02
CA VAL A 13 -13.07 -6.90 10.29
C VAL A 13 -12.29 -6.80 11.60
N PRO A 14 -12.81 -7.25 12.77
CA PRO A 14 -12.06 -7.12 14.03
C PRO A 14 -10.73 -7.90 14.06
N PRO A 15 -10.65 -9.16 13.58
CA PRO A 15 -9.38 -9.87 13.46
C PRO A 15 -8.39 -9.15 12.54
N VAL A 16 -8.84 -8.71 11.35
CA VAL A 16 -7.99 -8.01 10.39
C VAL A 16 -7.45 -6.72 11.00
N TRP A 17 -8.31 -5.94 11.64
CA TRP A 17 -7.94 -4.71 12.34
C TRP A 17 -6.85 -4.95 13.39
N ARG A 18 -6.96 -5.99 14.21
CA ARG A 18 -5.94 -6.31 15.23
C ARG A 18 -4.61 -6.78 14.65
N THR A 19 -4.61 -7.39 13.46
CA THR A 19 -3.38 -7.87 12.80
C THR A 19 -2.64 -6.80 12.02
N LEU A 20 -3.24 -5.62 11.85
CA LEU A 20 -2.58 -4.51 11.14
C LEU A 20 -1.37 -4.03 11.96
N PRO A 21 -0.26 -3.65 11.29
CA PRO A 21 0.94 -3.15 11.94
C PRO A 21 0.76 -1.70 12.42
N TRP A 22 -0.21 -1.47 13.32
CA TRP A 22 -0.55 -0.14 13.86
C TRP A 22 0.65 0.56 14.46
N ARG A 23 1.61 -0.17 15.03
CA ARG A 23 2.84 0.42 15.57
C ARG A 23 3.69 1.07 14.48
N ALA A 24 3.90 0.39 13.35
CA ALA A 24 4.65 0.96 12.24
C ALA A 24 3.90 2.16 11.62
N ALA A 25 2.57 2.03 11.46
CA ALA A 25 1.72 3.11 10.98
C ALA A 25 1.70 4.31 11.95
N ALA A 26 1.68 4.08 13.25
CA ALA A 26 1.71 5.12 14.27
C ALA A 26 3.07 5.83 14.29
N VAL A 27 4.18 5.10 14.26
CA VAL A 27 5.53 5.71 14.23
C VAL A 27 5.72 6.55 12.97
N ALA A 28 5.38 6.02 11.80
CA ALA A 28 5.45 6.76 10.55
C ALA A 28 4.48 7.95 10.52
N GLY A 29 3.26 7.75 11.04
CA GLY A 29 2.23 8.78 11.10
C GLY A 29 2.60 9.94 12.04
N THR A 30 3.06 9.63 13.26
CA THR A 30 3.57 10.62 14.20
C THR A 30 4.79 11.33 13.65
N GLY A 31 5.75 10.59 13.06
CA GLY A 31 6.92 11.18 12.42
C GLY A 31 6.55 12.16 11.31
N GLY A 32 5.60 11.80 10.43
CA GLY A 32 5.12 12.69 9.38
C GLY A 32 4.36 13.91 9.91
N LEU A 33 3.53 13.77 10.96
CA LEU A 33 2.86 14.92 11.58
C LEU A 33 3.83 15.84 12.30
N LEU A 34 4.87 15.30 12.97
CA LEU A 34 5.92 16.09 13.59
C LEU A 34 6.71 16.88 12.54
N LEU A 35 7.01 16.24 11.40
CA LEU A 35 7.75 16.87 10.29
C LEU A 35 6.89 17.92 9.56
N ALA A 36 5.58 17.70 9.44
CA ALA A 36 4.67 18.73 8.96
C ALA A 36 4.53 19.88 9.98
N GLY A 37 4.41 19.57 11.27
CA GLY A 37 4.30 20.55 12.35
C GLY A 37 5.56 21.38 12.57
N SER A 38 6.75 20.82 12.29
CA SER A 38 8.02 21.55 12.43
C SER A 38 8.11 22.77 11.52
N THR A 39 7.31 22.84 10.45
CA THR A 39 7.21 24.04 9.59
C THR A 39 6.64 25.26 10.30
N ARG A 40 6.07 25.10 11.50
CA ARG A 40 5.55 26.19 12.34
C ARG A 40 6.53 26.67 13.41
N LEU A 41 7.66 25.98 13.60
CA LEU A 41 8.66 26.33 14.61
C LEU A 41 9.52 27.56 14.23
N PRO A 42 9.90 27.76 12.95
CA PRO A 42 10.69 28.92 12.57
C PRO A 42 9.90 30.22 12.78
N GLU A 43 10.59 31.27 13.27
CA GLU A 43 10.01 32.61 13.41
C GLU A 43 9.59 33.21 12.06
N ARG A 44 10.28 32.81 10.99
CA ARG A 44 9.99 33.20 9.63
C ARG A 44 9.21 32.10 8.94
N VAL A 45 8.07 32.46 8.33
CA VAL A 45 7.26 31.50 7.56
C VAL A 45 8.13 30.87 6.46
N PRO A 46 8.19 29.53 6.36
CA PRO A 46 8.95 28.86 5.32
C PRO A 46 8.44 29.22 3.92
N ASP A 47 9.33 29.18 2.93
CA ASP A 47 8.96 29.36 1.53
C ASP A 47 8.13 28.17 1.02
N ALA A 48 7.38 28.40 -0.07
CA ALA A 48 6.54 27.37 -0.68
C ALA A 48 7.32 26.10 -1.08
N ASP A 49 8.58 26.26 -1.46
CA ASP A 49 9.47 25.17 -1.85
C ASP A 49 9.80 24.24 -0.67
N ALA A 50 10.00 24.83 0.51
CA ALA A 50 10.22 24.08 1.75
C ALA A 50 8.95 23.31 2.15
N GLY A 51 7.77 23.93 1.99
CA GLY A 51 6.49 23.26 2.21
C GLY A 51 6.27 22.06 1.27
N TRP A 52 6.65 22.20 0.00
CA TRP A 52 6.66 21.12 -0.99
C TRP A 52 7.58 19.96 -0.57
N ALA A 53 8.83 20.26 -0.23
CA ALA A 53 9.80 19.24 0.17
C ALA A 53 9.35 18.48 1.43
N VAL A 54 8.84 19.20 2.43
CA VAL A 54 8.29 18.61 3.66
C VAL A 54 7.13 17.66 3.34
N LEU A 55 6.16 18.07 2.51
CA LEU A 55 5.03 17.21 2.18
C LEU A 55 5.43 15.99 1.35
N ARG A 56 6.45 16.08 0.49
CA ARG A 56 7.05 14.92 -0.18
C ARG A 56 7.69 13.94 0.80
N LEU A 57 8.41 14.43 1.81
CA LEU A 57 8.97 13.60 2.88
C LEU A 57 7.88 12.93 3.72
N VAL A 58 6.83 13.67 4.08
CA VAL A 58 5.67 13.13 4.78
C VAL A 58 4.99 12.05 3.95
N ALA A 59 4.77 12.30 2.65
CA ALA A 59 4.21 11.31 1.73
C ALA A 59 5.06 10.04 1.66
N LEU A 60 6.39 10.17 1.61
CA LEU A 60 7.32 9.04 1.61
C LEU A 60 7.23 8.22 2.91
N LEU A 61 7.15 8.87 4.08
CA LEU A 61 6.92 8.20 5.37
C LEU A 61 5.57 7.45 5.38
N GLY A 62 4.52 8.05 4.85
CA GLY A 62 3.22 7.41 4.66
C GLY A 62 3.32 6.18 3.75
N ALA A 63 3.99 6.30 2.61
CA ALA A 63 4.21 5.21 1.67
C ALA A 63 5.00 4.04 2.29
N LEU A 64 6.00 4.33 3.13
CA LEU A 64 6.72 3.30 3.90
C LEU A 64 5.76 2.51 4.81
N ALA A 65 4.85 3.20 5.51
CA ALA A 65 3.84 2.53 6.35
C ALA A 65 2.90 1.63 5.53
N PHE A 66 2.51 2.05 4.32
CA PHE A 66 1.74 1.22 3.40
C PHE A 66 2.48 -0.04 2.95
N GLY A 67 3.80 0.02 2.78
CA GLY A 67 4.62 -1.17 2.51
C GLY A 67 4.54 -2.23 3.61
N PHE A 68 4.45 -1.80 4.88
CA PHE A 68 4.26 -2.70 6.02
C PHE A 68 2.82 -3.22 6.13
N LEU A 69 1.82 -2.54 5.56
CA LEU A 69 0.41 -2.96 5.61
C LEU A 69 0.17 -4.36 5.02
N LEU A 70 1.03 -4.77 4.07
CA LEU A 70 1.02 -6.10 3.45
C LEU A 70 1.91 -7.12 4.16
N ASP A 71 2.69 -6.71 5.16
CA ASP A 71 3.52 -7.58 5.99
C ASP A 71 2.60 -8.30 6.98
N ASP A 72 2.22 -9.53 6.66
CA ASP A 72 1.41 -10.39 7.51
C ASP A 72 2.35 -11.32 8.32
N PRO A 73 2.67 -11.00 9.59
CA PRO A 73 3.51 -11.87 10.41
C PRO A 73 2.88 -13.23 10.69
N ALA A 74 1.58 -13.41 10.41
CA ALA A 74 0.87 -14.67 10.54
C ALA A 74 0.77 -15.48 9.22
N ARG A 75 1.58 -15.15 8.19
CA ARG A 75 1.65 -15.90 6.92
C ARG A 75 1.83 -17.41 7.14
N HIS A 76 2.60 -17.80 8.16
CA HIS A 76 2.92 -19.20 8.45
C HIS A 76 1.76 -19.98 9.10
N THR A 77 0.84 -19.29 9.80
CA THR A 77 -0.30 -19.92 10.49
C THR A 77 -1.62 -19.79 9.74
N THR A 78 -1.76 -18.81 8.84
CA THR A 78 -3.02 -18.56 8.10
C THR A 78 -3.08 -19.19 6.72
N ALA A 79 -2.03 -19.89 6.27
CA ALA A 79 -2.00 -20.61 4.99
C ALA A 79 -3.12 -21.67 4.86
N ALA A 80 -3.65 -22.16 5.99
CA ALA A 80 -4.76 -23.11 6.03
C ALA A 80 -6.17 -22.47 5.94
N THR A 81 -6.28 -21.13 5.92
CA THR A 81 -7.58 -20.47 5.91
C THR A 81 -8.17 -20.38 4.49
N PRO A 82 -9.46 -20.73 4.30
CA PRO A 82 -10.10 -20.81 2.98
C PRO A 82 -10.41 -19.45 2.33
N VAL A 83 -9.96 -18.34 2.93
CA VAL A 83 -10.18 -16.99 2.42
C VAL A 83 -9.03 -16.60 1.49
N GLY A 84 -9.36 -16.18 0.27
CA GLY A 84 -8.38 -15.76 -0.72
C GLY A 84 -7.54 -14.56 -0.27
N ARG A 85 -6.28 -14.53 -0.69
CA ARG A 85 -5.29 -13.48 -0.39
C ARG A 85 -5.75 -12.10 -0.84
N ALA A 86 -6.46 -12.02 -1.96
CA ALA A 86 -6.99 -10.77 -2.50
C ALA A 86 -8.02 -10.11 -1.56
N VAL A 87 -8.87 -10.91 -0.92
CA VAL A 87 -9.92 -10.41 -0.03
C VAL A 87 -9.32 -9.86 1.27
N ARG A 88 -8.29 -10.52 1.81
CA ARG A 88 -7.57 -10.02 3.00
C ARG A 88 -6.81 -8.72 2.71
N ALA A 89 -6.12 -8.64 1.57
CA ALA A 89 -5.42 -7.43 1.15
C ALA A 89 -6.40 -6.27 0.90
N GLY A 90 -7.53 -6.53 0.22
CA GLY A 90 -8.57 -5.54 -0.02
C GLY A 90 -9.23 -5.03 1.26
N LEU A 91 -9.51 -5.90 2.23
CA LEU A 91 -10.04 -5.50 3.54
C LEU A 91 -9.03 -4.66 4.34
N ARG A 92 -7.75 -5.06 4.36
CA ARG A 92 -6.68 -4.29 5.01
C ARG A 92 -6.52 -2.91 4.38
N ALA A 93 -6.47 -2.85 3.05
CA ALA A 93 -6.40 -1.59 2.32
C ALA A 93 -7.63 -0.71 2.58
N GLY A 94 -8.83 -1.28 2.53
CA GLY A 94 -10.09 -0.56 2.75
C GLY A 94 -10.23 0.03 4.15
N LEU A 95 -9.66 -0.62 5.18
CA LEU A 95 -9.65 -0.11 6.55
C LEU A 95 -8.54 0.94 6.76
N ALA A 96 -7.40 0.81 6.09
CA ALA A 96 -6.27 1.73 6.21
C ALA A 96 -6.47 3.02 5.40
N LEU A 97 -7.15 2.96 4.26
CA LEU A 97 -7.38 4.10 3.37
C LEU A 97 -8.02 5.32 4.07
N PRO A 98 -9.13 5.19 4.82
CA PRO A 98 -9.76 6.33 5.47
C PRO A 98 -8.87 6.93 6.57
N VAL A 99 -8.15 6.09 7.32
CA VAL A 99 -7.20 6.55 8.34
C VAL A 99 -6.04 7.33 7.70
N ALA A 100 -5.50 6.81 6.59
CA ALA A 100 -4.46 7.47 5.84
C ALA A 100 -4.94 8.80 5.21
N ALA A 101 -6.17 8.86 4.71
CA ALA A 101 -6.76 10.09 4.19
C ALA A 101 -6.92 11.16 5.28
N ALA A 102 -7.43 10.79 6.45
CA ALA A 102 -7.54 11.69 7.60
C ALA A 102 -6.17 12.20 8.06
N TRP A 103 -5.19 11.29 8.15
CA TRP A 103 -3.82 11.63 8.51
C TRP A 103 -3.16 12.58 7.50
N TRP A 104 -3.29 12.29 6.20
CA TRP A 104 -2.74 13.15 5.14
C TRP A 104 -3.38 14.53 5.15
N THR A 105 -4.70 14.58 5.36
CA THR A 105 -5.43 15.84 5.51
C THR A 105 -4.89 16.66 6.68
N ALA A 106 -4.66 16.03 7.84
CA ALA A 106 -4.04 16.68 8.98
C ALA A 106 -2.64 17.23 8.66
N ALA A 107 -1.81 16.45 7.94
CA ALA A 107 -0.49 16.90 7.51
C ALA A 107 -0.56 18.15 6.60
N LEU A 108 -1.49 18.19 5.64
CA LEU A 108 -1.71 19.37 4.79
C LEU A 108 -2.09 20.61 5.60
N PHE A 109 -2.93 20.45 6.63
CA PHE A 109 -3.35 21.57 7.49
C PHE A 109 -2.29 22.03 8.49
N LEU A 110 -1.33 21.18 8.84
CA LEU A 110 -0.20 21.56 9.68
C LEU A 110 0.75 22.51 8.97
N VAL A 111 0.92 22.40 7.64
CA VAL A 111 1.74 23.35 6.87
C VAL A 111 1.07 24.74 6.84
N PRO A 112 1.81 25.82 7.19
CA PRO A 112 1.32 27.20 7.15
C PRO A 112 0.75 27.57 5.78
N GLY A 113 -0.31 28.39 5.75
CA GLY A 113 -0.96 28.83 4.52
C GLY A 113 -0.02 29.38 3.44
N PRO A 114 0.95 30.25 3.76
CA PRO A 114 1.88 30.82 2.77
C PRO A 114 2.86 29.79 2.19
N ALA A 115 3.20 28.76 2.96
CA ALA A 115 4.07 27.66 2.55
C ALA A 115 3.29 26.49 1.94
N ARG A 116 1.94 26.53 1.96
CA ARG A 116 1.10 25.39 1.62
C ARG A 116 0.98 25.26 0.10
N PRO A 117 1.44 24.15 -0.48
CA PRO A 117 1.28 23.92 -1.91
C PRO A 117 -0.18 23.61 -2.29
N PRO A 118 -0.54 23.73 -3.57
CA PRO A 118 -1.83 23.30 -4.07
C PRO A 118 -2.05 21.81 -3.77
N ALA A 119 -3.18 21.48 -3.12
CA ALA A 119 -3.44 20.15 -2.58
C ALA A 119 -3.51 19.05 -3.65
N GLY A 120 -4.03 19.36 -4.86
CA GLY A 120 -4.17 18.37 -5.93
C GLY A 120 -2.83 17.78 -6.38
N PRO A 121 -1.88 18.59 -6.85
CA PRO A 121 -0.56 18.11 -7.26
C PRO A 121 0.18 17.31 -6.19
N VAL A 122 0.21 17.80 -4.95
CA VAL A 122 0.93 17.12 -3.86
C VAL A 122 0.24 15.82 -3.41
N THR A 123 -1.11 15.77 -3.47
CA THR A 123 -1.85 14.53 -3.19
C THR A 123 -1.63 13.49 -4.29
N LEU A 124 -1.48 13.92 -5.54
CA LEU A 124 -1.17 13.03 -6.67
C LEU A 124 0.21 12.38 -6.53
N GLU A 125 1.23 13.16 -6.16
CA GLU A 125 2.56 12.62 -5.84
C GLU A 125 2.51 11.64 -4.67
N ALA A 126 1.80 12.00 -3.60
CA ALA A 126 1.65 11.15 -2.42
C ALA A 126 0.93 9.83 -2.74
N ALA A 127 -0.14 9.90 -3.54
CA ALA A 127 -0.87 8.72 -3.99
C ALA A 127 0.02 7.81 -4.85
N ALA A 128 0.81 8.38 -5.76
CA ALA A 128 1.73 7.64 -6.61
C ALA A 128 2.84 6.95 -5.79
N MET A 129 3.40 7.61 -4.78
CA MET A 129 4.37 6.99 -3.86
C MET A 129 3.74 5.81 -3.09
N ALA A 130 2.51 5.99 -2.60
CA ALA A 130 1.78 4.94 -1.88
C ALA A 130 1.47 3.74 -2.78
N THR A 131 0.98 3.94 -4.01
CA THR A 131 0.72 2.86 -4.96
C THR A 131 2.00 2.15 -5.40
N THR A 132 3.10 2.89 -5.54
CA THR A 132 4.43 2.32 -5.82
C THR A 132 4.89 1.41 -4.68
N ALA A 133 4.74 1.83 -3.44
CA ALA A 133 5.06 1.01 -2.27
C ALA A 133 4.24 -0.29 -2.24
N LEU A 134 2.94 -0.21 -2.55
CA LEU A 134 2.07 -1.38 -2.67
C LEU A 134 2.50 -2.29 -3.81
N ALA A 135 2.87 -1.75 -4.97
CA ALA A 135 3.36 -2.53 -6.11
C ALA A 135 4.68 -3.25 -5.79
N LEU A 136 5.61 -2.58 -5.11
CA LEU A 136 6.86 -3.21 -4.66
C LEU A 136 6.58 -4.35 -3.67
N ALA A 137 5.70 -4.13 -2.70
CA ALA A 137 5.29 -5.15 -1.74
C ALA A 137 4.65 -6.36 -2.44
N THR A 138 3.71 -6.16 -3.36
CA THR A 138 3.09 -7.27 -4.12
C THR A 138 4.14 -8.03 -4.92
N THR A 139 5.10 -7.35 -5.54
CA THR A 139 6.18 -7.95 -6.31
C THR A 139 7.12 -8.79 -5.42
N VAL A 140 7.56 -8.24 -4.27
CA VAL A 140 8.41 -8.96 -3.31
C VAL A 140 7.72 -10.25 -2.85
N ILE A 141 6.45 -10.20 -2.48
CA ILE A 141 5.75 -11.39 -1.99
C ILE A 141 5.49 -12.42 -3.12
N ARG A 142 5.46 -12.01 -4.39
CA ARG A 142 5.32 -12.96 -5.52
C ARG A 142 6.64 -13.59 -5.94
N CYS A 143 7.73 -12.83 -5.87
CA CYS A 143 9.04 -13.25 -6.38
C CYS A 143 9.97 -13.81 -5.31
N THR A 144 9.66 -13.63 -4.02
CA THR A 144 10.51 -14.10 -2.92
C THR A 144 9.69 -14.86 -1.88
N ASP A 145 10.27 -15.96 -1.38
CA ASP A 145 9.77 -16.69 -0.21
C ASP A 145 10.17 -16.04 1.12
N ALA A 146 10.59 -14.77 1.07
CA ALA A 146 11.16 -14.06 2.20
C ALA A 146 10.24 -14.09 3.43
N THR A 147 10.83 -14.35 4.59
CA THR A 147 10.16 -14.41 5.90
C THR A 147 9.69 -13.04 6.40
N ARG A 148 10.15 -11.93 5.80
CA ARG A 148 9.80 -10.54 6.17
C ARG A 148 9.72 -9.62 4.94
N PRO A 149 8.64 -9.69 4.14
CA PRO A 149 8.50 -8.87 2.93
C PRO A 149 8.47 -7.35 3.20
N GLY A 150 8.06 -6.90 4.40
CA GLY A 150 8.02 -5.47 4.74
C GLY A 150 9.38 -4.78 4.73
N ARG A 151 10.43 -5.41 5.29
CA ARG A 151 11.79 -4.82 5.32
C ARG A 151 12.39 -4.70 3.90
N ALA A 152 12.20 -5.73 3.07
CA ALA A 152 12.66 -5.69 1.68
C ALA A 152 11.94 -4.62 0.87
N THR A 153 10.64 -4.43 1.11
CA THR A 153 9.84 -3.36 0.48
C THR A 153 10.34 -1.99 0.91
N ALA A 154 10.58 -1.76 2.20
CA ALA A 154 11.08 -0.50 2.71
C ALA A 154 12.45 -0.14 2.10
N VAL A 155 13.37 -1.10 1.99
CA VAL A 155 14.68 -0.89 1.34
C VAL A 155 14.51 -0.53 -0.14
N ARG A 156 13.64 -1.25 -0.88
CA ARG A 156 13.40 -0.96 -2.30
C ARG A 156 12.75 0.41 -2.51
N LEU A 157 11.83 0.80 -1.63
CA LEU A 157 11.20 2.12 -1.68
C LEU A 157 12.21 3.23 -1.35
N ALA A 158 13.08 3.03 -0.36
CA ALA A 158 14.15 3.96 -0.03
C ALA A 158 15.15 4.12 -1.19
N LEU A 159 15.54 3.01 -1.84
CA LEU A 159 16.38 3.05 -3.04
C LEU A 159 15.69 3.74 -4.22
N ALA A 160 14.39 3.51 -4.41
CA ALA A 160 13.63 4.18 -5.46
C ALA A 160 13.52 5.70 -5.20
N ALA A 161 13.26 6.09 -3.95
CA ALA A 161 13.24 7.50 -3.55
C ALA A 161 14.62 8.16 -3.74
N LEU A 162 15.69 7.47 -3.35
CA LEU A 162 17.05 7.93 -3.58
C LEU A 162 17.35 8.05 -5.08
N ALA A 163 16.92 7.08 -5.90
CA ALA A 163 17.08 7.16 -7.34
C ALA A 163 16.35 8.38 -7.91
N VAL A 164 15.11 8.65 -7.50
CA VAL A 164 14.36 9.84 -7.93
C VAL A 164 15.06 11.13 -7.48
N ALA A 165 15.64 11.16 -6.29
CA ALA A 165 16.39 12.33 -5.80
C ALA A 165 17.72 12.54 -6.55
N LEU A 166 18.32 11.48 -7.08
CA LEU A 166 19.54 11.53 -7.89
C LEU A 166 19.27 11.70 -9.39
N VAL A 167 18.01 11.58 -9.82
CA VAL A 167 17.62 11.79 -11.20
C VAL A 167 17.83 13.28 -11.52
N PRO A 168 18.61 13.61 -12.55
CA PRO A 168 18.91 15.00 -12.84
C PRO A 168 17.66 15.80 -13.22
N ASP A 169 17.63 17.09 -12.88
CA ASP A 169 16.47 17.98 -13.04
C ASP A 169 15.89 18.00 -14.46
N ARG A 170 16.70 17.67 -15.47
CA ARG A 170 16.27 17.51 -16.87
C ARG A 170 15.13 16.51 -17.06
N TRP A 171 14.95 15.57 -16.14
CA TRP A 171 13.85 14.59 -16.17
C TRP A 171 12.60 15.08 -15.45
N GLY A 172 12.66 16.23 -14.77
CA GLY A 172 11.54 16.92 -14.16
C GLY A 172 10.61 16.01 -13.36
N LEU A 173 11.15 15.30 -12.37
CA LEU A 173 10.35 14.50 -11.43
C LEU A 173 10.04 15.26 -10.14
N LEU A 174 10.86 16.27 -9.81
CA LEU A 174 10.79 17.02 -8.56
C LEU A 174 10.58 18.52 -8.76
N ASN A 175 10.19 18.93 -9.96
CA ASN A 175 9.95 20.35 -10.28
C ASN A 175 8.84 20.94 -9.42
N LEU A 176 8.86 22.27 -9.32
CA LEU A 176 7.98 23.07 -8.49
C LEU A 176 7.00 23.90 -9.35
N PRO A 177 5.88 24.36 -8.76
CA PRO A 177 4.95 25.26 -9.42
C PRO A 177 5.64 26.60 -9.73
N GLY A 178 6.11 26.74 -10.97
CA GLY A 178 6.94 27.86 -11.43
C GLY A 178 7.91 27.42 -12.54
N ASP A 179 8.25 26.14 -12.57
CA ASP A 179 9.15 25.59 -13.58
C ASP A 179 8.46 25.38 -14.93
N PRO A 180 9.15 25.62 -16.07
CA PRO A 180 8.61 25.39 -17.42
C PRO A 180 8.07 23.97 -17.65
N TRP A 181 8.59 23.00 -16.90
CA TRP A 181 8.30 21.57 -17.04
C TRP A 181 7.32 21.04 -15.99
N TRP A 182 6.63 21.93 -15.27
CA TRP A 182 5.68 21.59 -14.21
C TRP A 182 4.59 20.61 -14.70
N THR A 183 3.96 20.89 -15.85
CA THR A 183 2.91 20.04 -16.42
C THR A 183 3.43 18.63 -16.76
N GLY A 184 4.65 18.54 -17.31
CA GLY A 184 5.27 17.25 -17.62
C GLY A 184 5.56 16.42 -16.36
N THR A 185 5.90 17.10 -15.26
CA THR A 185 6.12 16.46 -13.94
C THR A 185 4.83 15.81 -13.44
N GLN A 186 3.71 16.55 -13.50
CA GLN A 186 2.40 16.04 -13.08
C GLN A 186 1.94 14.85 -13.95
N GLN A 187 2.17 14.90 -15.26
CA GLN A 187 1.87 13.78 -16.15
C GLN A 187 2.70 12.53 -15.84
N ARG A 188 3.99 12.68 -15.53
CA ARG A 188 4.85 11.55 -15.14
C ARG A 188 4.36 10.91 -13.84
N TRP A 189 4.04 11.71 -12.82
CA TRP A 189 3.47 11.18 -11.58
C TRP A 189 2.10 10.52 -11.79
N ALA A 190 1.24 11.08 -12.63
CA ALA A 190 -0.04 10.45 -12.99
C ALA A 190 0.18 9.11 -13.70
N SER A 191 1.15 9.03 -14.62
CA SER A 191 1.49 7.79 -15.31
C SER A 191 2.05 6.73 -14.35
N ALA A 192 2.89 7.14 -13.39
CA ALA A 192 3.43 6.27 -12.35
C ALA A 192 2.31 5.72 -11.44
N LEU A 193 1.36 6.56 -11.03
CA LEU A 193 0.18 6.15 -10.29
C LEU A 193 -0.63 5.10 -11.06
N VAL A 194 -0.97 5.37 -12.32
CA VAL A 194 -1.75 4.45 -13.15
C VAL A 194 -1.02 3.12 -13.32
N LEU A 195 0.26 3.16 -13.69
CA LEU A 195 1.07 1.95 -13.90
C LEU A 195 1.17 1.10 -12.63
N THR A 196 1.45 1.73 -11.49
CA THR A 196 1.58 1.01 -10.21
C THR A 196 0.25 0.50 -9.68
N ALA A 197 -0.84 1.25 -9.87
CA ALA A 197 -2.19 0.77 -9.59
C ALA A 197 -2.56 -0.44 -10.45
N LEU A 198 -2.22 -0.43 -11.74
CA LEU A 198 -2.41 -1.58 -12.64
C LEU A 198 -1.57 -2.78 -12.21
N LEU A 199 -0.32 -2.58 -11.79
CA LEU A 199 0.53 -3.66 -11.26
C LEU A 199 -0.05 -4.28 -9.98
N VAL A 200 -0.58 -3.45 -9.06
CA VAL A 200 -1.30 -3.93 -7.88
C VAL A 200 -2.56 -4.70 -8.30
N GLY A 201 -3.33 -4.17 -9.25
CA GLY A 201 -4.55 -4.81 -9.78
C GLY A 201 -4.30 -6.11 -10.54
N ALA A 202 -3.18 -6.23 -11.25
CA ALA A 202 -2.77 -7.43 -11.99
C ALA A 202 -2.05 -8.45 -11.10
N GLY A 203 -1.45 -8.01 -9.99
CA GLY A 203 -0.80 -8.88 -9.00
C GLY A 203 -1.76 -9.45 -7.95
N THR A 204 -3.00 -8.95 -7.87
CA THR A 204 -4.04 -9.37 -6.92
C THR A 204 -4.98 -10.49 -7.37
N PRO A 205 -5.16 -10.86 -8.65
CA PRO A 205 -5.96 -12.02 -9.01
C PRO A 205 -5.23 -13.29 -8.56
N GLU A 206 -5.78 -13.95 -7.54
CA GLU A 206 -5.54 -15.38 -7.35
C GLU A 206 -6.01 -16.09 -8.63
N PRO A 207 -5.25 -17.06 -9.18
CA PRO A 207 -5.77 -17.92 -10.21
C PRO A 207 -6.99 -18.61 -9.61
N LEU A 208 -8.17 -18.14 -10.00
CA LEU A 208 -9.45 -18.69 -9.61
C LEU A 208 -9.36 -20.16 -9.96
N ARG A 209 -9.27 -20.99 -8.90
CA ARG A 209 -9.30 -22.46 -8.88
C ARG A 209 -9.32 -23.05 -10.28
N ARG A 210 -8.22 -23.68 -10.69
CA ARG A 210 -8.26 -24.70 -11.75
C ARG A 210 -9.52 -25.52 -11.50
N TRP A 211 -10.53 -25.29 -12.33
CA TRP A 211 -11.76 -26.05 -12.30
C TRP A 211 -11.30 -27.44 -12.68
N SER A 212 -11.09 -28.30 -11.68
CA SER A 212 -10.77 -29.70 -11.92
C SER A 212 -12.10 -30.32 -12.31
N PRO A 213 -12.35 -30.61 -13.60
CA PRO A 213 -13.60 -31.23 -13.98
C PRO A 213 -13.53 -32.65 -13.42
N GLY A 214 -14.41 -32.94 -12.47
CA GLY A 214 -14.78 -34.29 -12.05
C GLY A 214 -13.64 -35.28 -11.81
N ARG A 215 -13.10 -35.32 -10.58
CA ARG A 215 -12.87 -36.65 -10.01
C ARG A 215 -14.24 -37.23 -9.71
N ARG A 216 -14.78 -37.99 -10.67
CA ARG A 216 -15.90 -38.90 -10.45
C ARG A 216 -15.61 -39.68 -9.16
N PRO A 217 -16.58 -39.80 -8.23
CA PRO A 217 -16.51 -40.86 -7.24
C PRO A 217 -16.36 -42.16 -8.04
N LEU A 218 -15.28 -42.90 -7.81
CA LEU A 218 -15.23 -44.30 -8.20
C LEU A 218 -16.39 -44.97 -7.49
N ALA A 219 -17.49 -45.12 -8.24
CA ALA A 219 -18.67 -45.85 -7.83
C ALA A 219 -18.27 -47.27 -7.43
N GLY A 220 -18.94 -47.74 -6.39
CA GLY A 220 -18.80 -49.01 -5.69
C GLY A 220 -18.08 -50.13 -6.43
N ARG A 221 -17.07 -50.69 -5.75
CA ARG A 221 -16.74 -52.10 -5.93
C ARG A 221 -17.70 -52.89 -5.02
N PRO A 222 -18.66 -53.66 -5.56
CA PRO A 222 -19.56 -54.48 -4.75
C PRO A 222 -18.77 -55.63 -4.12
N GLY A 223 -19.23 -56.02 -2.93
CA GLY A 223 -18.49 -56.82 -1.98
C GLY A 223 -18.09 -58.22 -2.44
N ARG A 224 -17.05 -58.73 -1.79
CA ARG A 224 -16.85 -60.17 -1.57
C ARG A 224 -16.92 -60.43 -0.07
N THR A 225 -18.09 -60.88 0.39
CA THR A 225 -18.21 -61.91 1.42
C THR A 225 -17.61 -63.19 0.80
N SER A 226 -16.79 -64.03 1.43
CA SER A 226 -16.88 -64.82 2.68
C SER A 226 -15.70 -65.85 2.60
N PRO A 227 -15.51 -66.85 3.49
CA PRO A 227 -15.55 -66.90 4.95
C PRO A 227 -14.18 -67.38 5.54
N ALA A 228 -14.17 -67.50 6.87
CA ALA A 228 -13.12 -67.98 7.75
C ALA A 228 -12.49 -69.34 7.40
N ARG A 229 -11.22 -69.50 7.81
CA ARG A 229 -10.71 -70.65 8.57
C ARG A 229 -9.68 -70.18 9.58
#